data_AF-A0A4R4V5V4-F1
#
_entry.id   AF-A0A4R4V5V4-F1
#
_cell.length_a   1.000
_cell.length_b   1.000
_cell.length_c   1.000
_cell.angle_alpha   90.00
_cell.angle_beta   90.00
_cell.angle_gamma   90.00
#
_symmetry.space_group_name_H-M   'P 1'
#
loop_
_entity.id
_entity.type
_entity.pdbx_description
1 polymer ?
#
loop_
_entity_poly.entity_id
_entity_poly.type
_entity_poly.pdbx_seq_one_letter_code
_entity_poly.pdbx_strand_id
1 'polypeptide(L)'
;MTLTISQADNIGMESSEEAVLAAKTGDPRNISDDCMAIGQAIRSQRPDGSDRFGLSLTARQLDLTIAILDKSIFNCLRNDEADLADSFIQTRDTVLAQVAEHLPSRSRQQATKRRSLVLEDMPGYLLFQPGRRRRYSWAGSAPIPDDFGAPRISTFGRGRGVMVQVRADEVNLEVQVLPAAPELDRAPWESIAEITQHWTSLLYPELVLAVPGQEGTVLWDLTTDVWPHVTFRMRLSLNASGHAGEDHLLQMWPDHTTPPTVHKAAHKPDR
;
A
#
# COMPACT_ATOMS: atom_id res chain seq x y z
N MET A 1 4.50 -3.42 -26.02
CA MET A 1 3.15 -3.65 -25.50
C MET A 1 2.14 -3.07 -26.47
N THR A 2 0.98 -3.69 -26.67
CA THR A 2 -0.09 -3.19 -27.55
C THR A 2 -1.28 -2.80 -26.70
N LEU A 3 -1.79 -1.58 -26.89
CA LEU A 3 -2.94 -1.03 -26.16
C LEU A 3 -4.02 -0.56 -27.12
N THR A 4 -5.26 -0.53 -26.65
CA THR A 4 -6.33 0.22 -27.31
C THR A 4 -6.19 1.72 -27.05
N ILE A 5 -6.86 2.55 -27.85
CA ILE A 5 -6.91 4.01 -27.63
C ILE A 5 -7.41 4.34 -26.22
N SER A 6 -8.50 3.70 -25.77
CA SER A 6 -9.06 3.94 -24.43
C SER A 6 -8.11 3.55 -23.30
N GLN A 7 -7.42 2.40 -23.43
CA GLN A 7 -6.43 1.97 -22.43
C GLN A 7 -5.25 2.95 -22.34
N ALA A 8 -4.79 3.46 -23.49
CA ALA A 8 -3.72 4.43 -23.52
C ALA A 8 -4.16 5.81 -23.00
N ASP A 9 -5.39 6.24 -23.29
CA ASP A 9 -5.95 7.48 -22.76
C ASP A 9 -6.07 7.42 -21.22
N ASN A 10 -6.52 6.29 -20.66
CA ASN A 10 -6.53 6.04 -19.22
C ASN A 10 -5.13 6.22 -18.61
N ILE A 11 -4.12 5.53 -19.16
CA ILE A 11 -2.74 5.63 -18.67
C ILE A 11 -2.19 7.04 -18.81
N GLY A 12 -2.42 7.69 -19.95
CA GLY A 12 -1.90 9.03 -20.24
C GLY A 12 -2.49 10.12 -19.35
N MET A 13 -3.79 10.04 -19.06
CA MET A 13 -4.48 10.95 -18.13
C MET A 13 -3.91 10.82 -16.72
N GLU A 14 -3.92 9.62 -16.16
CA GLU A 14 -3.47 9.37 -14.78
C GLU A 14 -1.96 9.64 -14.62
N SER A 15 -1.15 9.35 -15.63
CA SER A 15 0.28 9.72 -15.64
C SER A 15 0.48 11.23 -15.58
N SER A 16 -0.34 11.99 -16.30
CA SER A 16 -0.27 13.46 -16.29
C SER A 16 -0.65 14.02 -14.91
N GLU A 17 -1.66 13.45 -14.26
CA GLU A 17 -2.03 13.82 -12.89
C GLU A 17 -0.91 13.53 -11.89
N GLU A 18 -0.29 12.35 -11.96
CA GLU A 18 0.85 12.01 -11.12
C GLU A 18 2.06 12.90 -11.37
N ALA A 19 2.34 13.28 -12.63
CA ALA A 19 3.43 14.20 -12.95
C ALA A 19 3.26 15.55 -12.23
N VAL A 20 2.03 16.07 -12.23
CA VAL A 20 1.67 17.32 -11.55
C VAL A 20 1.79 17.18 -10.04
N LEU A 21 1.33 16.06 -9.48
CA LEU A 21 1.44 15.78 -8.04
C LEU A 21 2.90 15.66 -7.59
N ALA A 22 3.73 14.94 -8.34
CA ALA A 22 5.15 14.78 -8.10
C ALA A 22 5.86 16.14 -8.05
N ALA A 23 5.66 16.96 -9.09
CA ALA A 23 6.25 18.29 -9.18
C ALA A 23 5.84 19.20 -8.00
N LYS A 24 4.56 19.17 -7.60
CA LYS A 24 4.06 19.96 -6.45
C LYS A 24 4.61 19.53 -5.11
N THR A 25 5.05 18.27 -4.99
CA THR A 25 5.46 17.68 -3.70
C THR A 25 6.96 17.49 -3.58
N GLY A 26 7.75 17.79 -4.62
CA GLY A 26 9.22 17.84 -4.59
C GLY A 26 9.93 16.71 -5.35
N ASP A 27 9.18 15.79 -5.95
CA ASP A 27 9.64 14.72 -6.84
C ASP A 27 11.01 14.08 -6.54
N PRO A 28 11.19 13.46 -5.36
CA PRO A 28 12.50 12.91 -4.97
C PRO A 28 12.96 11.71 -5.81
N ARG A 29 12.05 11.09 -6.58
CA ARG A 29 12.33 9.89 -7.38
C ARG A 29 12.35 10.17 -8.89
N ASN A 30 12.16 11.41 -9.33
CA ASN A 30 12.03 11.77 -10.73
C ASN A 30 10.82 11.10 -11.44
N ILE A 31 9.72 10.95 -10.71
CA ILE A 31 8.45 10.40 -11.20
C ILE A 31 7.84 11.31 -12.28
N SER A 32 8.03 12.62 -12.18
CA SER A 32 7.49 13.59 -13.14
C SER A 32 8.04 13.32 -14.54
N ASP A 33 9.36 13.14 -14.67
CA ASP A 33 10.00 12.85 -15.96
C ASP A 33 9.50 11.51 -16.56
N ASP A 34 9.39 10.47 -15.74
CA ASP A 34 8.88 9.17 -16.19
C ASP A 34 7.43 9.25 -16.66
N CYS A 35 6.56 9.94 -15.90
CA CYS A 35 5.18 10.18 -16.29
C CYS A 35 5.06 10.99 -17.59
N MET A 36 5.89 12.03 -17.75
CA MET A 36 5.91 12.84 -18.96
C MET A 36 6.38 12.03 -20.17
N ALA A 37 7.37 11.16 -19.99
CA ALA A 37 7.85 10.25 -21.02
C ALA A 37 6.77 9.23 -21.43
N ILE A 38 6.02 8.66 -20.47
CA ILE A 38 4.87 7.78 -20.73
C ILE A 38 3.81 8.53 -21.57
N GLY A 39 3.42 9.73 -21.14
CA GLY A 39 2.44 10.54 -21.85
C GLY A 39 2.90 10.93 -23.26
N GLN A 40 4.19 11.24 -23.44
CA GLN A 40 4.76 11.52 -24.76
C GLN A 40 4.76 10.29 -25.66
N ALA A 41 5.14 9.12 -25.15
CA ALA A 41 5.12 7.88 -25.90
C ALA A 41 3.71 7.57 -26.45
N ILE A 42 2.69 7.69 -25.59
CA ILE A 42 1.28 7.51 -25.96
C ILE A 42 0.85 8.50 -27.06
N ARG A 43 1.16 9.80 -26.89
CA ARG A 43 0.80 10.83 -27.88
C ARG A 43 1.51 10.63 -29.22
N SER A 44 2.78 10.23 -29.21
CA SER A 44 3.60 10.10 -30.41
C SER A 44 3.24 8.89 -31.28
N GLN A 45 2.59 7.88 -30.71
CA GLN A 45 2.29 6.61 -31.37
C GLN A 45 0.81 6.42 -31.71
N ARG A 46 -0.02 7.46 -31.53
CA ARG A 46 -1.44 7.44 -31.90
C ARG A 46 -1.55 7.38 -33.43
N PRO A 47 -1.95 6.25 -34.04
CA PRO A 47 -2.01 6.13 -35.49
C PRO A 47 -3.28 6.79 -36.03
N ASP A 48 -3.22 7.32 -37.25
CA ASP A 48 -4.41 7.67 -38.01
C ASP A 48 -5.19 6.38 -38.37
N GLY A 49 -6.26 6.09 -37.62
CA GLY A 49 -7.28 5.11 -37.99
C GLY A 49 -7.12 3.66 -37.46
N SER A 50 -6.19 3.37 -36.55
CA SER A 50 -6.09 2.06 -35.88
C SER A 50 -6.53 2.13 -34.41
N ASP A 51 -7.43 1.23 -34.00
CA ASP A 51 -7.92 1.13 -32.62
C ASP A 51 -6.88 0.60 -31.63
N ARG A 52 -5.77 0.04 -32.14
CA ARG A 52 -4.65 -0.49 -31.34
C ARG A 52 -3.32 0.01 -31.86
N PHE A 53 -2.37 0.25 -30.96
CA PHE A 53 -1.02 0.67 -31.31
C PHE A 53 0.02 0.09 -30.34
N GLY A 54 1.25 -0.03 -30.84
CA GLY A 54 2.37 -0.55 -30.08
C GLY A 54 3.03 0.57 -29.28
N LEU A 55 3.05 0.41 -27.95
CA LEU A 55 3.75 1.25 -26.98
C LEU A 55 5.06 0.59 -26.51
N SER A 56 6.13 1.38 -26.56
CA SER A 56 7.45 0.99 -26.04
C SER A 56 7.80 1.83 -24.82
N LEU A 57 7.81 1.20 -23.64
CA LEU A 57 8.16 1.81 -22.37
C LEU A 57 9.35 1.06 -21.77
N THR A 58 10.18 1.75 -20.97
CA THR A 58 11.22 1.09 -20.18
C THR A 58 10.60 0.24 -19.08
N ALA A 59 11.36 -0.71 -18.51
CA ALA A 59 10.90 -1.53 -17.38
C ALA A 59 10.39 -0.67 -16.21
N ARG A 60 11.07 0.45 -15.91
CA ARG A 60 10.69 1.41 -14.87
C ARG A 60 9.41 2.20 -15.22
N GLN A 61 9.16 2.50 -16.48
CA GLN A 61 7.95 3.19 -16.90
C GLN A 61 6.73 2.26 -16.92
N LEU A 62 6.93 0.99 -17.31
CA LEU A 62 5.91 -0.07 -17.18
C LEU A 62 5.54 -0.27 -15.71
N ASP A 63 6.55 -0.24 -14.86
CA ASP A 63 6.40 -0.24 -13.42
C ASP A 63 5.45 0.86 -12.97
N LEU A 64 5.85 2.11 -13.22
CA LEU A 64 5.08 3.28 -12.82
C LEU A 64 3.65 3.26 -13.37
N THR A 65 3.46 2.79 -14.60
CA THR A 65 2.13 2.63 -15.23
C THR A 65 1.21 1.74 -14.39
N ILE A 66 1.71 0.59 -13.93
CA ILE A 66 0.91 -0.34 -13.11
C ILE A 66 0.53 0.31 -11.77
N ALA A 67 1.44 1.09 -11.17
CA ALA A 67 1.26 1.76 -9.88
C ALA A 67 0.15 2.79 -9.95
N ILE A 68 0.21 3.57 -11.03
CA ILE A 68 -0.76 4.61 -11.34
C ILE A 68 -2.13 3.97 -11.47
N LEU A 69 -2.24 2.90 -12.27
CA LEU A 69 -3.51 2.19 -12.45
C LEU A 69 -4.03 1.60 -11.13
N ASP A 70 -3.20 0.96 -10.31
CA ASP A 70 -3.63 0.45 -8.99
C ASP A 70 -4.13 1.58 -8.07
N LYS A 71 -3.47 2.73 -8.07
CA LYS A 71 -3.90 3.93 -7.33
C LYS A 71 -5.25 4.45 -7.84
N SER A 72 -5.44 4.51 -9.15
CA SER A 72 -6.69 4.98 -9.77
C SER A 72 -7.85 4.03 -9.48
N ILE A 73 -7.64 2.71 -9.59
CA ILE A 73 -8.62 1.67 -9.19
C ILE A 73 -9.05 1.90 -7.74
N PHE A 74 -8.10 2.06 -6.82
CA PHE A 74 -8.41 2.30 -5.42
C PHE A 74 -9.22 3.58 -5.20
N ASN A 75 -8.82 4.68 -5.85
CA ASN A 75 -9.54 5.95 -5.74
C ASN A 75 -10.97 5.84 -6.26
N CYS A 76 -11.18 5.20 -7.41
CA CYS A 76 -12.50 4.98 -7.98
C CYS A 76 -13.38 4.10 -7.07
N LEU A 77 -12.87 2.96 -6.60
CA LEU A 77 -13.60 2.09 -5.68
C LEU A 77 -13.99 2.80 -4.37
N ARG A 78 -13.11 3.66 -3.85
CA ARG A 78 -13.40 4.45 -2.64
C ARG A 78 -14.48 5.52 -2.89
N ASN A 79 -14.61 5.99 -4.12
CA ASN A 79 -15.57 7.01 -4.52
C ASN A 79 -16.87 6.41 -5.10
N ASP A 80 -17.07 5.08 -4.98
CA ASP A 80 -18.18 4.32 -5.57
C ASP A 80 -18.28 4.44 -7.11
N GLU A 81 -17.15 4.68 -7.79
CA GLU A 81 -17.04 4.78 -9.25
C GLU A 81 -16.69 3.41 -9.86
N ALA A 82 -17.56 2.42 -9.68
CA ALA A 82 -17.29 1.02 -10.03
C ALA A 82 -16.95 0.82 -11.52
N ASP A 83 -17.71 1.44 -12.44
CA ASP A 83 -17.49 1.31 -13.89
C ASP A 83 -16.11 1.85 -14.32
N LEU A 84 -15.67 2.93 -13.69
CA LEU A 84 -14.36 3.53 -13.96
C LEU A 84 -13.24 2.67 -13.37
N ALA A 85 -13.44 2.13 -12.15
CA ALA A 85 -12.53 1.16 -11.55
C ALA A 85 -12.35 -0.08 -12.45
N ASP A 86 -13.43 -0.61 -13.02
CA ASP A 86 -13.39 -1.76 -13.93
C ASP A 86 -12.59 -1.45 -15.20
N SER A 87 -12.73 -0.25 -15.77
CA SER A 87 -11.93 0.21 -16.92
C SER A 87 -10.43 0.23 -16.60
N PHE A 88 -10.05 0.71 -15.41
CA PHE A 88 -8.66 0.69 -14.97
C PHE A 88 -8.16 -0.73 -14.64
N ILE A 89 -8.99 -1.59 -14.04
CA ILE A 89 -8.67 -3.01 -13.80
C ILE A 89 -8.36 -3.72 -15.12
N GLN A 90 -9.23 -3.58 -16.12
CA GLN A 90 -9.03 -4.19 -17.45
C GLN A 90 -7.77 -3.67 -18.13
N THR A 91 -7.48 -2.37 -17.99
CA THR A 91 -6.26 -1.75 -18.52
C THR A 91 -5.03 -2.35 -17.85
N ARG A 92 -4.99 -2.39 -16.51
CA ARG A 92 -3.89 -2.96 -15.72
C ARG A 92 -3.64 -4.42 -16.07
N ASP A 93 -4.68 -5.24 -16.10
CA ASP A 93 -4.57 -6.67 -16.38
C ASP A 93 -4.06 -6.91 -17.81
N THR A 94 -4.45 -6.06 -18.76
CA THR A 94 -3.92 -6.09 -20.13
C THR A 94 -2.43 -5.73 -20.20
N VAL A 95 -1.98 -4.73 -19.42
CA VAL A 95 -0.56 -4.37 -19.32
C VAL A 95 0.22 -5.54 -18.72
N LEU A 96 -0.22 -6.05 -17.56
CA LEU A 96 0.43 -7.13 -16.82
C LEU A 96 0.58 -8.39 -17.69
N ALA A 97 -0.47 -8.79 -18.40
CA ALA A 97 -0.43 -9.97 -19.28
C ALA A 97 0.64 -9.88 -20.39
N GLN A 98 1.07 -8.67 -20.77
CA GLN A 98 2.05 -8.47 -21.83
C GLN A 98 3.47 -8.25 -21.32
N VAL A 99 3.63 -7.83 -20.07
CA VAL A 99 4.93 -7.36 -19.55
C VAL A 99 5.43 -8.11 -18.32
N ALA A 100 4.65 -9.04 -17.75
CA ALA A 100 5.01 -9.76 -16.52
C ALA A 100 6.42 -10.35 -16.54
N GLU A 101 6.85 -10.94 -17.67
CA GLU A 101 8.19 -11.52 -17.82
C GLU A 101 9.32 -10.48 -17.98
N HIS A 102 8.97 -9.25 -18.32
CA HIS A 102 9.90 -8.14 -18.57
C HIS A 102 10.01 -7.18 -17.37
N LEU A 103 9.15 -7.35 -16.36
CA LEU A 103 9.26 -6.59 -15.11
C LEU A 103 10.53 -7.04 -14.36
N PRO A 104 11.26 -6.11 -13.70
CA PRO A 104 12.45 -6.46 -12.95
C PRO A 104 12.14 -7.55 -11.92
N SER A 105 12.97 -8.59 -11.84
CA SER A 105 12.88 -9.58 -10.77
C SER A 105 13.11 -8.88 -9.44
N ARG A 106 12.08 -8.82 -8.61
CA ARG A 106 12.13 -8.09 -7.35
C ARG A 106 12.70 -8.96 -6.24
N SER A 107 13.58 -8.36 -5.45
CA SER A 107 13.93 -8.95 -4.17
C SER A 107 12.66 -9.03 -3.34
N ARG A 108 12.28 -10.25 -2.96
CA ARG A 108 11.27 -10.53 -1.96
C ARG A 108 11.69 -9.82 -0.67
N GLN A 109 11.19 -8.62 -0.42
CA GLN A 109 11.64 -7.80 0.69
C GLN A 109 11.34 -8.56 1.99
N GLN A 110 12.41 -8.84 2.73
CA GLN A 110 12.32 -9.31 4.09
C GLN A 110 13.09 -8.33 4.96
N ALA A 111 12.39 -7.71 5.91
CA ALA A 111 12.97 -6.73 6.80
C ALA A 111 12.35 -6.89 8.19
N THR A 112 13.18 -6.79 9.22
CA THR A 112 12.74 -6.86 10.61
C THR A 112 13.40 -5.74 11.40
N LYS A 113 12.64 -5.05 12.25
CA LYS A 113 13.17 -4.01 13.14
C LYS A 113 12.45 -4.02 14.46
N ARG A 114 13.22 -3.89 15.55
CA ARG A 114 12.71 -3.75 16.91
C ARG A 114 12.79 -2.30 17.37
N ARG A 115 11.75 -1.85 18.06
CA ARG A 115 11.62 -0.51 18.63
C ARG A 115 10.92 -0.60 19.98
N SER A 116 11.43 0.17 20.93
CA SER A 116 10.68 0.49 22.14
C SER A 116 10.05 1.86 21.93
N LEU A 117 8.76 1.98 22.22
CA LEU A 117 7.98 3.19 22.07
C LEU A 117 7.46 3.62 23.44
N VAL A 118 7.65 4.89 23.78
CA VAL A 118 7.05 5.54 24.94
C VAL A 118 5.94 6.45 24.44
N LEU A 119 4.72 6.21 24.91
CA LEU A 119 3.52 6.79 24.33
C LEU A 119 3.08 8.08 25.00
N GLU A 120 3.54 8.38 26.22
CA GLU A 120 3.29 9.66 26.93
C GLU A 120 1.81 10.11 26.83
N ASP A 121 0.88 9.27 27.28
CA ASP A 121 -0.59 9.46 27.21
C ASP A 121 -1.21 9.39 25.80
N MET A 122 -0.43 9.07 24.76
CA MET A 122 -0.95 8.91 23.40
C MET A 122 -1.65 7.56 23.24
N PRO A 123 -2.81 7.53 22.54
CA PRO A 123 -3.65 6.34 22.45
C PRO A 123 -3.12 5.26 21.50
N GLY A 124 -1.91 5.41 20.96
CA GLY A 124 -1.35 4.51 19.96
C GLY A 124 -0.19 5.08 19.17
N TYR A 125 0.32 4.25 18.25
CA TYR A 125 1.34 4.62 17.27
C TYR A 125 0.84 4.42 15.83
N LEU A 126 1.56 5.02 14.89
CA LEU A 126 1.23 5.09 13.49
C LEU A 126 2.35 4.50 12.64
N LEU A 127 1.97 3.74 11.61
CA LEU A 127 2.81 3.50 10.45
C LEU A 127 2.24 4.32 9.29
N PHE A 128 3.08 5.05 8.57
CA PHE A 128 2.63 5.80 7.39
C PHE A 128 3.74 6.02 6.37
N GLN A 129 3.36 6.33 5.13
CA GLN A 129 4.28 6.91 4.14
C GLN A 129 4.15 8.45 4.17
N PRO A 130 5.26 9.20 4.22
CA PRO A 130 5.19 10.63 4.40
C PRO A 130 4.67 11.31 3.12
N GLY A 131 3.79 12.30 3.27
CA GLY A 131 3.27 13.05 2.10
C GLY A 131 4.26 14.07 1.53
N ARG A 132 5.38 14.33 2.22
CA ARG A 132 6.46 15.24 1.83
C ARG A 132 7.77 14.79 2.45
N ARG A 133 8.89 15.05 1.76
CA ARG A 133 10.24 14.72 2.22
C ARG A 133 10.48 15.27 3.63
N ARG A 134 11.06 14.44 4.51
CA ARG A 134 11.43 14.80 5.90
C ARG A 134 10.28 15.24 6.80
N ARG A 135 9.03 15.01 6.41
CA ARG A 135 7.87 15.23 7.28
C ARG A 135 7.50 13.92 7.97
N TYR A 136 8.24 13.59 9.01
CA TYR A 136 8.08 12.34 9.76
C TYR A 136 7.23 12.50 11.02
N SER A 137 6.72 13.70 11.31
CA SER A 137 5.79 13.93 12.40
C SER A 137 4.34 13.90 11.91
N TRP A 138 3.47 13.31 12.73
CA TRP A 138 2.02 13.38 12.57
C TRP A 138 1.42 14.27 13.65
N ALA A 139 0.71 15.32 13.23
CA ALA A 139 0.11 16.33 14.11
C ALA A 139 -1.43 16.19 14.25
N GLY A 140 -2.03 15.13 13.70
CA GLY A 140 -3.47 14.89 13.81
C GLY A 140 -3.83 14.15 15.09
N SER A 141 -5.05 14.38 15.58
CA SER A 141 -5.62 13.66 16.72
C SER A 141 -5.90 12.20 16.35
N ALA A 142 -5.35 11.26 17.13
CA ALA A 142 -5.72 9.86 17.06
C ALA A 142 -7.08 9.64 17.75
N PRO A 143 -7.98 8.81 17.21
CA PRO A 143 -9.17 8.35 17.92
C PRO A 143 -8.80 7.77 19.28
N ILE A 144 -9.58 8.12 20.30
CA ILE A 144 -9.46 7.54 21.64
C ILE A 144 -9.79 6.04 21.56
N PRO A 145 -9.06 5.14 22.24
CA PRO A 145 -9.39 3.73 22.28
C PRO A 145 -10.73 3.55 22.99
N ASP A 146 -11.63 2.73 22.45
CA ASP A 146 -12.78 2.27 23.23
C ASP A 146 -12.30 1.17 24.18
N ASP A 147 -12.64 1.27 25.47
CA ASP A 147 -12.23 0.33 26.53
C ASP A 147 -12.68 -1.13 26.33
N PHE A 148 -13.51 -1.42 25.33
CA PHE A 148 -14.14 -2.73 25.15
C PHE A 148 -13.59 -3.50 23.93
N GLY A 149 -12.57 -4.35 24.15
CA GLY A 149 -12.67 -5.75 23.69
C GLY A 149 -11.69 -6.35 22.69
N ALA A 150 -10.85 -5.61 21.95
CA ALA A 150 -9.86 -6.23 21.03
C ALA A 150 -8.69 -5.29 20.68
N PRO A 151 -7.52 -5.81 20.26
CA PRO A 151 -6.53 -5.00 19.55
C PRO A 151 -7.16 -4.24 18.41
N ARG A 152 -6.87 -2.94 18.34
CA ARG A 152 -7.33 -2.11 17.23
C ARG A 152 -6.13 -1.70 16.38
N ILE A 153 -5.83 -2.54 15.40
CA ILE A 153 -5.14 -2.11 14.19
C ILE A 153 -6.20 -1.65 13.18
N SER A 154 -6.03 -0.45 12.63
CA SER A 154 -6.99 0.12 11.68
C SER A 154 -6.30 0.98 10.64
N THR A 155 -6.95 1.12 9.48
CA THR A 155 -6.51 2.09 8.47
C THR A 155 -6.87 3.49 8.94
N PHE A 156 -5.97 4.45 8.70
CA PHE A 156 -6.04 5.79 9.25
C PHE A 156 -5.92 6.87 8.16
N GLY A 157 -6.50 8.04 8.42
CA GLY A 157 -6.33 9.23 7.59
C GLY A 157 -6.82 9.06 6.15
N ARG A 158 -7.89 8.28 5.94
CA ARG A 158 -8.39 7.84 4.62
C ARG A 158 -7.39 6.95 3.86
N GLY A 159 -6.74 6.03 4.57
CA GLY A 159 -5.78 5.07 4.00
C GLY A 159 -4.36 5.61 3.85
N ARG A 160 -4.03 6.75 4.49
CA ARG A 160 -2.67 7.33 4.49
C ARG A 160 -1.69 6.56 5.37
N GLY A 161 -2.19 5.74 6.27
CA GLY A 161 -1.40 4.93 7.16
C GLY A 161 -2.22 3.94 7.95
N VAL A 162 -1.55 3.28 8.88
CA VAL A 162 -2.13 2.33 9.83
C VAL A 162 -1.93 2.90 11.21
N MET A 163 -2.97 2.81 12.02
CA MET A 163 -2.92 3.11 13.44
C MET A 163 -3.05 1.83 14.24
N VAL A 164 -2.20 1.70 15.26
CA VAL A 164 -2.32 0.68 16.29
C VAL A 164 -2.65 1.38 17.59
N GLN A 165 -3.84 1.12 18.13
CA GLN A 165 -4.22 1.55 19.47
C GLN A 165 -3.64 0.60 20.51
N VAL A 166 -3.23 1.18 21.63
CA VAL A 166 -2.44 0.56 22.70
C VAL A 166 -3.15 0.78 24.02
N ARG A 167 -2.93 -0.09 25.02
CA ARG A 167 -3.46 0.09 26.38
C ARG A 167 -2.40 0.35 27.44
N ALA A 168 -1.12 0.28 27.07
CA ALA A 168 0.01 0.54 27.94
C ALA A 168 0.77 1.81 27.54
N ASP A 169 1.54 2.35 28.49
CA ASP A 169 2.39 3.53 28.30
C ASP A 169 3.64 3.22 27.46
N GLU A 170 4.05 1.95 27.43
CA GLU A 170 5.22 1.47 26.72
C GLU A 170 4.88 0.29 25.81
N VAL A 171 5.48 0.27 24.61
CA VAL A 171 5.33 -0.83 23.66
C VAL A 171 6.69 -1.31 23.19
N ASN A 172 6.95 -2.61 23.33
CA ASN A 172 8.05 -3.29 22.66
C ASN A 172 7.53 -3.81 21.30
N LEU A 173 7.85 -3.09 20.24
CA LEU A 173 7.39 -3.37 18.89
C LEU A 173 8.46 -4.07 18.06
N GLU A 174 8.12 -5.23 17.50
CA GLU A 174 8.80 -5.82 16.36
C GLU A 174 7.96 -5.63 15.09
N VAL A 175 8.53 -4.96 14.08
CA VAL A 175 7.90 -4.81 12.77
C VAL A 175 8.62 -5.71 11.76
N GLN A 176 7.86 -6.50 11.00
CA GLN A 176 8.36 -7.40 9.97
C GLN A 176 7.67 -7.12 8.62
N VAL A 177 8.46 -6.98 7.54
CA VAL A 177 7.99 -7.21 6.17
C VAL A 177 8.37 -8.61 5.78
N LEU A 178 7.39 -9.38 5.32
CA LEU A 178 7.54 -10.76 4.90
C LEU A 178 7.12 -10.88 3.43
N PRO A 179 7.73 -11.81 2.69
CA PRO A 179 7.43 -11.98 1.27
C PRO A 179 6.12 -12.72 1.00
N ALA A 180 5.54 -13.36 2.01
CA ALA A 180 4.29 -14.10 1.94
C ALA A 180 3.63 -14.14 3.34
N ALA A 181 2.38 -14.60 3.38
CA ALA A 181 1.63 -14.73 4.62
C ALA A 181 2.37 -15.63 5.63
N PRO A 182 2.66 -15.16 6.85
CA PRO A 182 3.26 -15.99 7.88
C PRO A 182 2.26 -17.03 8.39
N GLU A 183 2.78 -18.21 8.71
CA GLU A 183 2.02 -19.22 9.44
C GLU A 183 1.47 -18.62 10.74
N LEU A 184 0.23 -18.99 11.06
CA LEU A 184 -0.46 -18.46 12.23
C LEU A 184 -0.24 -19.39 13.42
N ASP A 185 0.78 -19.09 14.23
CA ASP A 185 0.88 -19.65 15.58
C ASP A 185 0.15 -18.72 16.56
N ARG A 186 -0.96 -19.20 17.12
CA ARG A 186 -1.79 -18.44 18.08
C ARG A 186 -1.38 -18.66 19.53
N ALA A 187 -0.65 -19.73 19.83
CA ALA A 187 -0.35 -20.13 21.20
C ALA A 187 0.41 -19.07 22.02
N PRO A 188 1.31 -18.26 21.45
CA PRO A 188 2.08 -17.28 22.23
C PRO A 188 1.42 -15.89 22.36
N TRP A 189 0.24 -15.68 21.76
CA TRP A 189 -0.38 -14.35 21.66
C TRP A 189 -1.71 -14.28 22.40
N GLU A 190 -1.90 -13.22 23.19
CA GLU A 190 -3.16 -12.94 23.86
C GLU A 190 -4.25 -12.55 22.85
N SER A 191 -3.87 -11.81 21.81
CA SER A 191 -4.80 -11.47 20.73
C SER A 191 -4.10 -11.15 19.41
N ILE A 192 -4.87 -11.31 18.33
CA ILE A 192 -4.41 -11.16 16.95
C ILE A 192 -5.49 -10.44 16.15
N ALA A 193 -5.10 -9.43 15.38
CA ALA A 193 -5.97 -8.71 14.46
C ALA A 193 -5.30 -8.56 13.09
N GLU A 194 -6.08 -8.62 12.02
CA GLU A 194 -5.60 -8.43 10.64
C GLU A 194 -6.38 -7.33 9.93
N ILE A 195 -5.67 -6.54 9.12
CA ILE A 195 -6.26 -5.58 8.19
C ILE A 195 -5.57 -5.67 6.83
N THR A 196 -6.23 -5.15 5.81
CA THR A 196 -5.60 -4.87 4.52
C THR A 196 -5.33 -3.37 4.43
N GLN A 197 -4.08 -2.99 4.22
CA GLN A 197 -3.64 -1.61 4.04
C GLN A 197 -3.12 -1.39 2.62
N HIS A 198 -3.53 -0.28 2.03
CA HIS A 198 -3.08 0.16 0.71
C HIS A 198 -2.11 1.35 0.87
N TRP A 199 -0.86 1.17 0.47
CA TRP A 199 0.20 2.16 0.51
C TRP A 199 0.30 2.86 -0.85
N THR A 200 -0.28 4.05 -0.95
CA THR A 200 -0.45 4.77 -2.23
C THR A 200 0.70 5.69 -2.60
N SER A 201 1.73 5.85 -1.75
CA SER A 201 2.78 6.84 -1.98
C SER A 201 3.84 6.30 -2.93
N LEU A 202 3.74 6.70 -4.21
CA LEU A 202 4.76 6.45 -5.24
C LEU A 202 6.02 7.31 -5.04
N LEU A 203 5.85 8.48 -4.42
CA LEU A 203 6.88 9.52 -4.33
C LEU A 203 7.78 9.34 -3.12
N TYR A 204 7.23 8.85 -2.03
CA TYR A 204 7.92 8.71 -0.76
C TYR A 204 7.77 7.27 -0.25
N PRO A 205 8.74 6.40 -0.55
CA PRO A 205 8.68 4.97 -0.23
C PRO A 205 8.87 4.69 1.25
N GLU A 206 9.35 5.66 2.04
CA GLU A 206 9.72 5.47 3.43
C GLU A 206 8.53 4.97 4.26
N LEU A 207 8.67 3.81 4.91
CA LEU A 207 7.78 3.39 5.98
C LEU A 207 8.21 4.09 7.27
N VAL A 208 7.39 5.01 7.74
CA VAL A 208 7.65 5.78 8.95
C VAL A 208 6.82 5.22 10.09
N LEU A 209 7.46 4.97 11.22
CA LEU A 209 6.82 4.68 12.50
C LEU A 209 6.85 5.94 13.37
N ALA A 210 5.70 6.39 13.88
CA ALA A 210 5.65 7.54 14.77
C ALA A 210 4.60 7.36 15.86
N VAL A 211 4.91 7.86 17.06
CA VAL A 211 3.89 8.22 18.05
C VAL A 211 3.37 9.62 17.65
N PRO A 212 2.05 9.87 17.62
CA PRO A 212 1.57 11.19 17.23
C PRO A 212 2.12 12.26 18.19
N GLY A 213 2.46 13.44 17.66
CA GLY A 213 3.15 14.49 18.42
C GLY A 213 4.68 14.34 18.51
N GLN A 214 5.24 13.17 18.21
CA GLN A 214 6.70 12.93 18.21
C GLN A 214 7.29 12.90 16.78
N GLU A 215 8.62 12.99 16.68
CA GLU A 215 9.32 12.79 15.41
C GLU A 215 9.33 11.29 15.05
N GLY A 216 8.84 10.99 13.84
CA GLY A 216 8.80 9.62 13.35
C GLY A 216 10.17 9.08 12.97
N THR A 217 10.31 7.78 13.14
CA THR A 217 11.48 7.00 12.75
C THR A 217 11.22 6.31 11.41
N VAL A 218 12.09 6.52 10.43
CA VAL A 218 12.10 5.71 9.21
C VAL A 218 12.51 4.27 9.57
N LEU A 219 11.66 3.30 9.25
CA LEU A 219 11.95 1.88 9.44
C LEU A 219 12.85 1.38 8.32
N TRP A 220 12.36 1.47 7.09
CA TRP A 220 12.98 1.16 5.81
C TRP A 220 12.11 1.76 4.70
N ASP A 221 12.60 1.73 3.47
CA ASP A 221 11.79 2.03 2.29
C ASP A 221 10.93 0.80 1.96
N LEU A 222 9.61 0.96 1.89
CA LEU A 222 8.79 -0.03 1.19
C LEU A 222 9.26 -0.01 -0.25
N THR A 223 9.61 -1.17 -0.80
CA THR A 223 9.98 -1.23 -2.21
C THR A 223 8.79 -0.76 -3.04
N THR A 224 8.87 0.47 -3.52
CA THR A 224 7.99 1.08 -4.52
C THR A 224 8.39 0.68 -5.93
N ASP A 225 9.23 -0.35 -6.06
CA ASP A 225 9.36 -1.06 -7.32
C ASP A 225 7.98 -1.71 -7.54
N VAL A 226 7.29 -1.23 -8.56
CA VAL A 226 5.85 -1.29 -8.70
C VAL A 226 5.34 -2.65 -9.17
N TRP A 227 4.80 -3.40 -8.22
CA TRP A 227 3.93 -4.58 -8.35
C TRP A 227 4.51 -5.85 -7.69
N PRO A 228 3.69 -6.60 -6.93
CA PRO A 228 2.36 -6.26 -6.38
C PRO A 228 2.49 -5.81 -4.92
N HIS A 229 2.96 -4.60 -4.64
CA HIS A 229 3.19 -4.16 -3.25
C HIS A 229 2.54 -2.81 -2.94
N VAL A 230 1.42 -2.48 -3.57
CA VAL A 230 0.59 -1.35 -3.12
C VAL A 230 -0.32 -1.81 -1.98
N THR A 231 -0.77 -3.06 -2.02
CA THR A 231 -1.63 -3.65 -0.99
C THR A 231 -0.85 -4.62 -0.12
N PHE A 232 -0.88 -4.40 1.18
CA PHE A 232 -0.32 -5.32 2.17
C PHE A 232 -1.42 -5.79 3.11
N ARG A 233 -1.45 -7.09 3.39
CA ARG A 233 -2.09 -7.56 4.61
C ARG A 233 -1.16 -7.29 5.78
N MET A 234 -1.75 -6.87 6.88
CA MET A 234 -1.03 -6.58 8.11
C MET A 234 -1.67 -7.35 9.25
N ARG A 235 -0.83 -8.01 10.05
CA ARG A 235 -1.22 -8.70 11.28
C ARG A 235 -0.57 -8.01 12.46
N LEU A 236 -1.38 -7.63 13.43
CA LEU A 236 -0.94 -7.28 14.76
C LEU A 236 -1.17 -8.48 15.67
N SER A 237 -0.10 -9.03 16.23
CA SER A 237 -0.16 -9.97 17.35
C SER A 237 0.35 -9.27 18.60
N LEU A 238 -0.34 -9.44 19.73
CA LEU A 238 0.05 -8.81 20.99
C LEU A 238 0.01 -9.77 22.17
N ASN A 239 0.82 -9.43 23.14
CA ASN A 239 0.83 -10.02 24.47
C ASN A 239 0.95 -8.89 25.50
N ALA A 240 0.01 -8.79 26.44
CA ALA A 240 0.16 -7.83 27.53
C ALA A 240 1.27 -8.29 28.47
N SER A 241 2.34 -7.50 28.62
CA SER A 241 3.37 -7.72 29.63
C SER A 241 3.02 -6.98 30.93
N GLY A 242 1.77 -7.13 31.39
CA GLY A 242 1.19 -6.44 32.54
C GLY A 242 0.60 -5.06 32.20
N HIS A 243 0.33 -4.24 33.22
CA HIS A 243 -0.24 -2.89 33.01
C HIS A 243 0.79 -1.85 32.57
N ALA A 244 2.10 -2.17 32.64
CA ALA A 244 3.19 -1.23 32.35
C ALA A 244 3.70 -1.30 30.90
N GLY A 245 3.41 -2.37 30.16
CA GLY A 245 3.92 -2.54 28.80
C GLY A 245 3.15 -3.56 27.97
N GLU A 246 3.25 -3.42 26.65
CA GLU A 246 2.73 -4.37 25.67
C GLU A 246 3.84 -4.84 24.73
N ASP A 247 3.87 -6.15 24.42
CA ASP A 247 4.76 -6.71 23.40
C ASP A 247 3.97 -6.88 22.09
N HIS A 248 4.39 -6.17 21.05
CA HIS A 248 3.72 -6.14 19.76
C HIS A 248 4.58 -6.78 18.67
N LEU A 249 3.97 -7.67 17.89
CA LEU A 249 4.50 -8.14 16.62
C LEU A 249 3.60 -7.65 15.48
N LEU A 250 4.11 -6.74 14.67
CA LEU A 250 3.43 -6.22 13.49
C LEU A 250 4.05 -6.79 12.22
N GLN A 251 3.34 -7.69 11.56
CA GLN A 251 3.79 -8.33 10.32
C GLN A 251 3.04 -7.75 9.14
N MET A 252 3.73 -7.46 8.04
CA MET A 252 3.13 -7.05 6.78
C MET A 252 3.63 -7.93 5.64
N TRP A 253 2.75 -8.32 4.74
CA TRP A 253 3.10 -9.06 3.54
C TRP A 253 2.21 -8.63 2.37
N PRO A 254 2.66 -8.80 1.13
CA PRO A 254 1.88 -8.47 -0.05
C PRO A 254 0.53 -9.19 -0.05
N ASP A 255 -0.55 -8.45 -0.25
CA ASP A 255 -1.85 -9.05 -0.52
C ASP A 255 -1.87 -9.46 -2.00
N HIS A 256 -1.57 -10.73 -2.28
CA HIS A 256 -1.88 -11.28 -3.60
C HIS A 256 -3.41 -11.23 -3.71
N THR A 257 -3.96 -10.35 -4.55
CA THR A 257 -5.40 -10.25 -4.83
C THR A 257 -5.91 -11.56 -5.40
N THR A 258 -6.12 -12.52 -4.51
CA THR A 258 -6.83 -13.76 -4.73
C THR A 258 -8.30 -13.34 -4.80
N PRO A 259 -9.08 -13.77 -5.82
CA PRO A 259 -10.51 -13.54 -5.84
C PRO A 259 -11.11 -13.96 -4.49
N PRO A 260 -12.13 -13.26 -3.96
CA PRO A 260 -12.70 -13.57 -2.66
C PRO A 260 -13.08 -15.05 -2.62
N THR A 261 -12.39 -15.83 -1.79
CA THR A 261 -12.78 -17.19 -1.47
C THR A 261 -14.08 -17.10 -0.68
N VAL A 262 -15.20 -17.19 -1.39
CA VAL A 262 -16.48 -17.52 -0.77
C VAL A 262 -16.34 -18.94 -0.27
N HIS A 263 -16.03 -19.10 1.01
CA HIS A 263 -16.27 -20.36 1.69
C HIS A 263 -17.78 -20.54 1.77
N LYS A 264 -18.40 -21.09 0.72
CA LYS A 264 -19.75 -21.64 0.83
C LYS A 264 -19.67 -22.74 1.89
N ALA A 265 -20.48 -22.61 2.94
CA ALA A 265 -20.72 -23.69 3.87
C ALA A 265 -21.02 -24.95 3.05
N ALA A 266 -20.34 -26.04 3.35
CA ALA A 266 -20.60 -27.32 2.71
C ALA A 266 -22.09 -27.61 2.85
N HIS A 267 -22.80 -27.62 1.73
CA HIS A 267 -24.19 -28.03 1.70
C HIS A 267 -24.19 -29.51 2.11
N LYS A 268 -24.70 -29.80 3.31
CA LYS A 268 -24.97 -31.19 3.70
C LYS A 268 -26.01 -31.71 2.71
N PRO A 269 -25.78 -32.86 2.06
CA PRO A 269 -26.85 -33.51 1.33
C PRO A 269 -27.91 -33.94 2.34
N ASP A 270 -29.14 -33.45 2.15
CA ASP A 270 -30.29 -33.97 2.87
C ASP A 270 -30.42 -35.47 2.60
N ARG A 271 -30.65 -36.21 3.68
CA ARG A 271 -30.99 -37.64 3.66
C ARG A 271 -32.46 -37.82 3.36
#